data_AF-A0A0F9T3R3-F1
#
_entry.id   AF-A0A0F9T3R3-F1
#
_cell.length_a   1.000
_cell.length_b   1.000
_cell.length_c   1.000
_cell.angle_alpha   90.00
_cell.angle_beta   90.00
_cell.angle_gamma   90.00
#
_symmetry.space_group_name_H-M   'P 1'
#
loop_
_entity.id
_entity.type
_entity.pdbx_description
1 polymer ?
#
loop_
_entity_poly.entity_id
_entity_poly.type
_entity_poly.pdbx_seq_one_letter_code
_entity_poly.pdbx_strand_id
1 'polypeptide(L)' 'MQLSANQQRILGCLLEKQSTTPEHYPLSLNALVNACNQKSNRDPVLNLTDSDVQ' A
#
# COMPACT_ATOMS: atom_id res chain seq x y z
N MET A 1 -0.20 18.07 9.89
CA MET A 1 0.71 16.93 9.64
C MET A 1 0.73 16.65 8.15
N GLN A 2 1.91 16.47 7.56
CA GLN A 2 2.06 16.19 6.14
C GLN A 2 2.70 14.82 5.99
N LEU A 3 2.05 13.92 5.25
CA LEU A 3 2.52 12.56 5.03
C LEU A 3 3.61 12.55 3.95
N SER A 4 4.63 11.72 4.12
CA SER A 4 5.59 11.43 3.06
C SER A 4 4.91 10.69 1.90
N ALA A 5 5.53 10.68 0.71
CA ALA A 5 4.98 9.98 -0.45
C ALA A 5 4.73 8.48 -0.17
N ASN A 6 5.64 7.82 0.56
CA ASN A 6 5.49 6.42 0.94
C ASN A 6 4.35 6.23 1.95
N GLN A 7 4.22 7.12 2.94
CA GLN A 7 3.12 7.06 3.91
C GLN A 7 1.75 7.28 3.24
N GLN A 8 1.67 8.20 2.29
CA GLN A 8 0.46 8.41 1.48
C GLN A 8 0.11 7.15 0.68
N ARG A 9 1.11 6.51 0.07
CA ARG A 9 0.94 5.24 -0.65
C ARG A 9 0.40 4.15 0.25
N ILE A 10 1.02 3.95 1.41
CA ILE A 10 0.64 2.92 2.39
C ILE A 10 -0.81 3.13 2.85
N LEU A 11 -1.15 4.36 3.22
CA LEU A 11 -2.51 4.69 3.63
C LEU A 11 -3.52 4.48 2.50
N GLY A 12 -3.19 4.91 1.28
CA GLY A 12 -4.02 4.69 0.09
C GLY A 12 -4.26 3.22 -0.21
N CYS A 13 -3.23 2.37 -0.08
CA CYS A 13 -3.34 0.92 -0.23
C CYS A 13 -4.28 0.30 0.82
N LEU A 14 -4.17 0.71 2.08
CA LEU A 14 -5.05 0.22 3.15
C LEU A 14 -6.50 0.60 2.89
N LEU A 15 -6.76 1.86 2.52
CA LEU A 15 -8.11 2.34 2.18
C LEU A 15 -8.69 1.63 0.95
N GLU A 16 -7.91 1.47 -0.12
CA GLU A 16 -8.31 0.77 -1.34
C GLU A 16 -8.68 -0.68 -1.02
N LYS A 17 -7.81 -1.43 -0.32
CA LYS A 17 -8.01 -2.86 -0.08
C LYS A 17 -9.10 -3.14 0.96
N GLN A 18 -9.31 -2.25 1.93
CA GLN A 18 -10.47 -2.35 2.83
C GLN A 18 -11.79 -2.30 2.06
N SER A 19 -11.88 -1.47 1.00
CA SER A 19 -13.11 -1.31 0.23
C SER A 19 -13.24 -2.32 -0.92
N THR A 20 -12.16 -2.65 -1.62
CA THR A 20 -12.20 -3.43 -2.87
C THR A 20 -11.97 -4.93 -2.66
N THR A 21 -11.26 -5.31 -1.59
CA THR A 21 -10.94 -6.71 -1.25
C THR A 21 -11.08 -6.93 0.27
N PRO A 22 -12.27 -6.68 0.85
CA PRO A 22 -12.49 -6.72 2.29
C PRO A 22 -12.18 -8.08 2.93
N GLU A 23 -12.29 -9.17 2.17
CA GLU A 23 -11.97 -10.54 2.59
C GLU A 23 -10.48 -10.76 2.89
N HIS A 24 -9.61 -9.91 2.34
CA HIS A 24 -8.17 -9.94 2.57
C HIS A 24 -7.72 -8.91 3.61
N TYR A 25 -8.65 -8.13 4.17
CA TYR A 25 -8.36 -7.11 5.17
C TYR A 25 -8.60 -7.67 6.60
N PRO A 26 -7.73 -7.41 7.59
CA PRO A 26 -6.52 -6.59 7.53
C PRO A 26 -5.36 -7.25 6.76
N LEU A 27 -4.57 -6.43 6.06
CA LEU A 27 -3.42 -6.90 5.29
C LEU A 27 -2.25 -7.30 6.20
N SER A 28 -1.55 -8.37 5.83
CA SER A 28 -0.20 -8.64 6.34
C SER A 28 0.82 -7.65 5.75
N LEU A 29 2.02 -7.56 6.35
CA LEU A 29 3.09 -6.68 5.84
C LEU A 29 3.43 -6.97 4.38
N ASN A 30 3.62 -8.25 4.03
CA ASN A 30 3.88 -8.65 2.65
C ASN A 30 2.72 -8.29 1.70
N ALA A 31 1.47 -8.46 2.12
CA ALA A 31 0.32 -8.07 1.30
C ALA A 31 0.28 -6.55 1.07
N LEU A 32 0.64 -5.75 2.08
CA LEU A 32 0.73 -4.30 1.97
C LEU A 32 1.88 -3.84 1.07
N VAL A 33 3.06 -4.47 1.16
CA VAL A 33 4.20 -4.21 0.25
C VAL A 33 3.78 -4.49 -1.20
N ASN A 34 3.15 -5.64 -1.46
CA ASN A 34 2.63 -5.97 -2.78
C ASN A 34 1.58 -4.97 -3.27
N ALA A 35 0.69 -4.50 -2.39
CA ALA A 35 -0.27 -3.46 -2.74
C ALA A 35 0.41 -2.11 -3.07
N CYS A 36 1.47 -1.73 -2.35
CA CYS A 36 2.22 -0.50 -2.63
C CYS A 36 2.94 -0.54 -3.99
N ASN A 37 3.43 -1.73 -4.37
CA ASN A 37 4.19 -1.99 -5.59
C ASN A 37 3.34 -2.49 -6.76
N GLN A 38 2.00 -2.43 -6.63
CA GLN A 38 1.09 -2.87 -7.69
C GLN A 38 1.37 -2.12 -9.01
N LYS A 39 1.47 -2.85 -10.13
CA LYS A 39 1.76 -2.25 -11.45
C LYS A 39 0.59 -1.46 -12.02
N SER A 40 -0.63 -1.77 -11.60
CA SER A 40 -1.85 -1.06 -11.98
C SER A 40 -2.33 -0.17 -10.85
N ASN A 41 -3.01 0.92 -11.20
CA ASN A 41 -3.60 1.88 -10.26
C ASN A 41 -2.58 2.50 -9.29
N ARG A 42 -1.32 2.65 -9.72
CA ARG A 42 -0.25 3.33 -9.00
C ARG A 42 0.45 4.29 -9.93
N ASP A 43 0.64 5.52 -9.47
CA ASP A 43 1.44 6.54 -10.14
C ASP A 43 2.22 7.33 -9.08
N PRO A 44 3.57 7.32 -9.08
CA PRO A 44 4.42 6.43 -9.87
C PRO A 44 4.31 4.97 -9.38
N VAL A 45 4.66 4.01 -10.25
CA VAL A 45 4.90 2.63 -9.83
C VAL A 45 6.17 2.61 -8.97
N LEU A 46 6.08 1.97 -7.79
CA LEU A 46 7.18 1.90 -6.83
C LEU A 46 7.68 0.46 -6.68
N ASN A 47 8.84 0.32 -6.06
CA ASN A 47 9.43 -0.96 -5.67
C ASN A 47 9.95 -0.87 -4.22
N LEU A 48 9.04 -0.68 -3.27
CA LEU A 48 9.30 -0.57 -1.85
C LEU A 48 9.68 -1.92 -1.24
N THR A 49 10.57 -1.90 -0.26
CA THR A 49 10.92 -3.04 0.58
C THR A 49 10.03 -3.11 1.82
N ASP A 50 10.06 -4.22 2.55
CA ASP A 50 9.38 -4.35 3.85
C ASP A 50 9.80 -3.24 4.82
N SER A 51 11.08 -2.85 4.83
CA SER A 51 11.61 -1.77 5.67
C SER A 51 11.14 -0.38 5.26
N ASP A 52 10.73 -0.17 4.01
CA ASP A 52 10.13 1.10 3.57
C ASP A 52 8.65 1.23 3.99
N VAL A 53 8.02 0.11 4.33
CA VAL A 53 6.58 0.00 4.65
C VAL A 53 6.30 -0.16 6.15
N GLN A 54 7.29 -0.60 6.92
CA GLN A 54 7.24 -0.75 8.38
C GLN A 54 7.54 0.57 9.12
#